data_AF-A0A355BC29-F1
#
_entry.id   AF-A0A355BC29-F1
#
_cell.length_a   1.000
_cell.length_b   1.000
_cell.length_c   1.000
_cell.angle_alpha   90.00
_cell.angle_beta   90.00
_cell.angle_gamma   90.00
#
_symmetry.space_group_name_H-M   'P 1'
#
loop_
_entity.id
_entity.type
_entity.pdbx_description
1 polymer ?
#
loop_
_entity_poly.entity_id
_entity_poly.type
_entity_poly.pdbx_seq_one_letter_code
_entity_poly.pdbx_strand_id
1 'polypeptide(L)' 'ADNKPSAHFEHNVAVVNGKPELLSTFAYIYEALGIENNEEDVLRNKKIVL' A
#
# COMPACT_ATOMS: atom_id res chain seq x y z
N ALA A 1 15.04 19.26 -17.37
CA ALA A 1 13.96 18.29 -17.10
C ALA A 1 13.61 17.58 -18.40
N ASP A 2 13.35 16.28 -18.37
CA ASP A 2 13.13 15.43 -19.55
C ASP A 2 11.65 15.31 -19.97
N ASN A 3 10.74 16.05 -19.30
CA ASN A 3 9.30 16.10 -19.53
C ASN A 3 8.59 14.74 -19.47
N LYS A 4 9.18 13.75 -18.78
CA LYS A 4 8.54 12.45 -18.60
C LYS A 4 7.52 12.49 -17.46
N PRO A 5 6.47 11.65 -17.53
CA PRO A 5 5.56 11.45 -16.41
C PRO A 5 6.29 11.00 -15.15
N SER A 6 5.83 11.45 -13.99
CA SER A 6 6.26 10.98 -12.68
C SER A 6 5.04 10.52 -11.88
N ALA A 7 5.25 9.55 -10.99
CA ALA A 7 4.24 9.09 -10.04
C ALA A 7 4.84 9.08 -8.63
N HIS A 8 4.02 9.39 -7.65
CA HIS A 8 4.35 9.30 -6.22
C HIS A 8 3.26 8.51 -5.51
N PHE A 9 3.65 7.60 -4.63
CA PHE A 9 2.74 6.79 -3.85
C PHE A 9 3.10 6.97 -2.37
N GLU A 10 2.08 7.16 -1.53
CA GLU A 10 2.24 7.38 -0.10
C GLU A 10 1.42 6.36 0.68
N HIS A 11 1.95 5.95 1.81
CA HIS A 11 1.32 4.96 2.65
C HIS A 11 1.26 5.45 4.10
N ASN A 12 0.12 5.25 4.75
CA ASN A 12 -0.07 5.56 6.16
C ASN A 12 0.33 4.35 6.99
N VAL A 13 1.29 4.55 7.89
CA VAL A 13 1.82 3.49 8.77
C VAL A 13 1.69 3.93 10.22
N ALA A 14 1.33 3.01 11.10
CA ALA A 14 1.35 3.20 12.54
C ALA A 14 2.08 2.05 13.24
N VAL A 15 2.54 2.27 14.47
CA VAL A 15 2.99 1.20 15.35
C VAL A 15 1.88 0.88 16.34
N VAL A 16 1.36 -0.35 16.27
CA VAL A 16 0.30 -0.85 17.15
C VAL A 16 0.83 -2.06 17.91
N ASN A 17 0.79 -1.99 19.24
CA ASN A 17 1.31 -3.05 20.12
C ASN A 17 2.76 -3.46 19.80
N GLY A 18 3.61 -2.48 19.45
CA GLY A 18 5.03 -2.70 19.13
C GLY A 18 5.29 -3.32 17.76
N LYS A 19 4.27 -3.47 16.90
CA LYS A 19 4.40 -3.96 15.52
C LYS A 19 3.96 -2.91 14.51
N PRO A 20 4.57 -2.83 13.32
CA PRO A 20 4.10 -1.95 12.26
C PRO A 20 2.75 -2.43 11.72
N GLU A 21 1.87 -1.48 11.43
CA GLU A 21 0.57 -1.71 10.80
C GLU A 21 0.33 -0.69 9.67
N LEU A 22 -0.12 -1.19 8.52
CA LEU A 22 -0.56 -0.38 7.39
C LEU A 22 -2.01 0.05 7.57
N LEU A 23 -2.24 1.37 7.50
CA LEU A 23 -3.57 1.99 7.63
C LEU A 23 -4.20 2.31 6.27
N SER A 24 -3.44 2.19 5.19
CA SER A 24 -3.87 2.37 3.79
C SER A 24 -3.67 1.07 3.00
N THR A 25 -3.83 1.13 1.67
CA THR A 25 -3.51 0.05 0.73
C THR A 25 -3.06 0.60 -0.62
N PHE A 26 -2.21 -0.16 -1.31
CA PHE A 26 -1.89 0.01 -2.71
C PHE A 26 -2.63 -0.95 -3.64
N ALA A 27 -3.68 -1.65 -3.17
CA ALA A 27 -4.48 -2.57 -3.97
C ALA A 27 -4.94 -1.97 -5.30
N TYR A 28 -5.41 -0.71 -5.30
CA TYR A 28 -5.83 -0.01 -6.52
C TYR A 28 -4.68 0.28 -7.50
N ILE A 29 -3.47 0.53 -6.98
CA ILE A 29 -2.28 0.74 -7.80
C ILE A 29 -1.85 -0.60 -8.41
N TYR A 30 -1.89 -1.68 -7.62
CA TYR A 30 -1.60 -3.03 -8.11
C TYR A 30 -2.60 -3.48 -9.17
N GLU A 31 -3.89 -3.24 -8.96
CA GLU A 31 -4.93 -3.48 -9.96
C GLU A 31 -4.67 -2.71 -11.26
N ALA A 32 -4.41 -1.40 -11.17
CA ALA A 32 -4.16 -0.55 -12.34
C ALA A 32 -2.89 -0.95 -13.11
N LEU A 33 -1.88 -1.52 -12.43
CA LEU A 33 -0.62 -1.95 -13.02
C LEU A 33 -0.59 -3.44 -13.37
N GLY A 34 -1.64 -4.21 -13.05
CA GLY A 34 -1.69 -5.66 -13.28
C GLY A 34 -0.70 -6.45 -12.43
N ILE A 35 -0.41 -5.99 -11.23
CA ILE A 35 0.53 -6.61 -10.29
C ILE A 35 -0.24 -7.50 -9.31
N GLU A 36 0.15 -8.78 -9.22
CA GLU A 36 -0.33 -9.70 -8.18
C GLU A 36 0.69 -9.73 -7.03
N ASN A 37 0.29 -9.26 -5.85
CA ASN A 37 1.15 -9.25 -4.65
C ASN A 37 0.29 -9.33 -3.38
N ASN A 38 0.83 -9.91 -2.31
CA ASN A 38 0.21 -10.07 -0.99
C ASN A 38 1.06 -9.49 0.16
N GLU A 39 2.06 -8.67 -0.13
CA GLU A 39 2.97 -8.10 0.87
C GLU A 39 2.28 -7.32 2.00
N GLU A 40 1.13 -6.69 1.72
CA GLU A 40 0.38 -5.92 2.72
C GLU A 40 -0.34 -6.82 3.74
N ASP A 41 -0.57 -8.10 3.43
CA ASP A 41 -1.38 -9.01 4.25
C ASP A 41 -0.80 -9.23 5.65
N VAL A 42 0.52 -9.29 5.77
CA VAL A 42 1.20 -9.54 7.06
C VAL A 42 1.31 -8.30 7.94
N LEU A 43 1.03 -7.12 7.38
CA LEU A 43 1.19 -5.83 8.03
C LEU A 43 -0.16 -5.20 8.40
N ARG A 44 -1.25 -5.97 8.41
CA ARG A 44 -2.60 -5.47 8.67
C ARG A 44 -3.30 -6.31 9.73
N ASN A 45 -3.84 -5.68 10.76
CA ASN A 45 -4.62 -6.41 11.77
C ASN A 45 -6.06 -6.70 11.30
N LYS A 46 -6.58 -5.95 10.32
CA LYS A 46 -7.89 -6.17 9.69
C LYS A 46 -7.76 -6.15 8.18
N LYS A 47 -8.51 -7.02 7.50
CA LYS A 47 -8.66 -6.93 6.04
C LYS A 47 -9.38 -5.64 5.67
N ILE A 48 -8.95 -5.01 4.58
CA ILE A 48 -9.73 -3.93 3.98
C ILE A 48 -11.01 -4.54 3.42
N VAL A 49 -12.12 -3.90 3.75
CA VAL A 49 -13.37 -4.07 3.01
C VAL A 49 -13.46 -2.83 2.13
N LEU A 50 -13.31 -3.02 0.82
CA LEU A 50 -13.50 -1.97 -0.18
C LEU A 50 -14.99 -1.80 -0.47
#